data_AF-A0A1M7P5K1-F1
#
_entry.id   AF-A0A1M7P5K1-F1
#
_cell.length_a   1.000
_cell.length_b   1.000
_cell.length_c   1.000
_cell.angle_alpha   90.00
_cell.angle_beta   90.00
_cell.angle_gamma   90.00
#
_symmetry.space_group_name_H-M   'P 1'
#
loop_
_entity.id
_entity.type
_entity.pdbx_description
1 polymer ?
#
loop_
_entity_poly.entity_id
_entity_poly.type
_entity_poly.pdbx_seq_one_letter_code
_entity_poly.pdbx_strand_id
1 'polypeptide(L)'
;MDEGRKKIIIQEIHYWKDHQLLPNHYCDFLLALYTEGEVASKEKNDKKQTAYYLLFYFFDTLLILFPVLLFQITNSIVIQVIGIVLTLTAALVMTTVFKRYKALQESFAVMIFFVVFLFSSMMLLNNYVGIAWITYSWILINSLSWILFGKFRKQFFLQVAGVFILIILVIMVGFQYF
;
A
#
# COMPACT_ATOMS: atom_id res chain seq x y z
N MET A 1 -48.95 -11.85 -2.93
CA MET A 1 -48.29 -12.02 -1.62
C MET A 1 -48.36 -10.67 -0.91
N ASP A 2 -48.69 -10.62 0.38
CA ASP A 2 -48.85 -9.37 1.12
C ASP A 2 -47.49 -8.64 1.26
N GLU A 3 -47.37 -7.44 0.71
CA GLU A 3 -46.12 -6.64 0.70
C GLU A 3 -45.61 -6.36 2.13
N GLY A 4 -46.53 -6.27 3.10
CA GLY A 4 -46.20 -6.11 4.51
C GLY A 4 -45.38 -7.28 5.06
N ARG A 5 -45.72 -8.52 4.68
CA ARG A 5 -45.01 -9.73 5.13
C ARG A 5 -43.63 -9.85 4.51
N LYS A 6 -43.50 -9.49 3.23
CA LYS A 6 -42.20 -9.48 2.51
C LYS A 6 -41.20 -8.55 3.22
N LYS A 7 -41.64 -7.37 3.65
CA LYS A 7 -40.78 -6.40 4.36
C LYS A 7 -40.32 -6.89 5.73
N ILE A 8 -41.19 -7.58 6.47
CA ILE A 8 -40.85 -8.17 7.78
C ILE A 8 -39.80 -9.27 7.61
N ILE A 9 -39.99 -10.17 6.64
CA ILE A 9 -39.03 -11.26 6.36
C ILE A 9 -37.65 -10.71 5.99
N ILE A 10 -37.59 -9.65 5.17
CA ILE A 10 -36.31 -9.01 4.81
C ILE A 10 -35.61 -8.43 6.05
N GLN A 11 -36.34 -7.82 6.98
CA GLN A 11 -35.77 -7.29 8.23
C GLN A 11 -35.22 -8.40 9.13
N GLU A 12 -35.91 -9.54 9.22
CA GLU A 12 -35.43 -10.69 9.99
C GLU A 12 -34.16 -11.30 9.39
N ILE A 13 -34.07 -11.42 8.07
CA ILE A 13 -32.86 -11.94 7.41
C ILE A 13 -31.66 -11.00 7.65
N HIS A 14 -31.87 -9.68 7.63
CA HIS A 14 -30.84 -8.72 8.02
C HIS A 14 -30.40 -8.89 9.47
N TYR A 15 -31.35 -9.08 10.39
CA TYR A 15 -31.05 -9.35 11.79
C TYR A 15 -30.21 -10.63 11.96
N TRP A 16 -30.52 -11.70 11.22
CA TRP A 16 -29.74 -12.94 11.23
C TRP A 16 -28.32 -12.77 10.69
N LYS A 17 -28.15 -11.94 9.66
CA LYS A 17 -26.84 -11.64 9.06
C LYS A 17 -25.95 -10.84 10.03
N ASP A 18 -26.50 -9.80 10.66
CA ASP A 18 -25.76 -8.94 11.60
C ASP A 18 -25.34 -9.69 12.88
N HIS A 19 -26.16 -10.65 13.34
CA HIS A 19 -25.87 -11.45 14.54
C HIS A 19 -25.20 -12.80 14.23
N GLN A 20 -24.80 -13.04 12.98
CA GLN A 20 -24.16 -14.30 12.53
C GLN A 20 -24.95 -15.57 12.90
N LEU A 21 -26.27 -15.47 12.99
CA LEU A 21 -27.16 -16.60 13.29
C LEU A 21 -27.22 -17.60 12.13
N LEU A 22 -26.90 -17.14 10.92
CA LEU A 22 -26.81 -17.91 9.69
C LEU A 22 -25.54 -17.52 8.90
N PRO A 23 -24.90 -18.46 8.18
CA PRO A 23 -23.76 -18.13 7.35
C PRO A 23 -24.15 -17.15 6.23
N ASN A 24 -23.31 -16.13 5.98
CA ASN A 24 -23.59 -14.99 5.08
C ASN A 24 -24.15 -15.40 3.71
N HIS A 25 -23.59 -16.44 3.09
CA HIS A 25 -24.03 -16.98 1.80
C HIS A 25 -25.53 -17.34 1.78
N TYR A 26 -26.08 -17.88 2.87
CA TYR A 26 -27.50 -18.24 2.94
C TYR A 26 -28.40 -17.02 3.11
N CYS A 27 -27.98 -16.05 3.92
CA CYS A 27 -28.70 -14.77 4.03
C CYS A 27 -28.74 -14.04 2.69
N ASP A 28 -27.64 -14.06 1.94
CA ASP A 28 -27.55 -13.44 0.62
C ASP A 28 -28.48 -14.12 -0.40
N PHE A 29 -28.55 -15.45 -0.38
CA PHE A 29 -29.51 -16.22 -1.19
C PHE A 29 -30.97 -15.88 -0.86
N LEU A 30 -31.33 -15.86 0.43
CA LEU A 30 -32.69 -15.54 0.87
C LEU A 30 -33.06 -14.09 0.56
N LEU A 31 -32.14 -13.13 0.77
CA LEU A 31 -32.36 -11.73 0.40
C LEU A 31 -32.56 -11.61 -1.11
N ALA A 32 -31.76 -12.28 -1.94
CA ALA A 32 -31.94 -12.26 -3.39
C ALA A 32 -33.30 -12.84 -3.82
N LEU A 33 -33.75 -13.91 -3.17
CA LEU A 33 -35.04 -14.56 -3.43
C LEU A 33 -36.22 -13.67 -3.05
N TYR A 34 -36.20 -13.09 -1.84
CA TYR A 34 -37.30 -12.26 -1.34
C TYR A 34 -37.30 -10.85 -1.92
N THR A 35 -36.16 -10.34 -2.38
CA THR A 35 -36.07 -9.02 -3.02
C THR A 35 -36.11 -9.08 -4.53
N GLU A 36 -36.33 -10.27 -5.12
CA GLU A 36 -36.45 -10.46 -6.58
C GLU A 36 -35.29 -9.82 -7.36
N GLY A 37 -34.11 -9.75 -6.75
CA GLY A 37 -32.93 -9.11 -7.33
C GLY A 37 -32.80 -7.59 -7.15
N GLU A 38 -33.71 -6.91 -6.44
CA GLU A 38 -33.57 -5.47 -6.16
C GLU A 38 -32.41 -5.15 -5.21
N VAL A 39 -32.06 -6.05 -4.27
CA VAL A 39 -30.91 -5.85 -3.37
C VAL A 39 -29.58 -5.91 -4.11
N ALA A 40 -29.51 -6.62 -5.25
CA ALA A 40 -28.32 -6.66 -6.10
C ALA A 40 -27.98 -5.28 -6.72
N SER A 41 -28.89 -4.31 -6.66
CA SER A 41 -28.64 -2.93 -7.06
C SER A 41 -27.82 -2.15 -6.02
N LYS A 42 -28.00 -2.41 -4.73
CA LYS A 42 -27.26 -1.70 -3.66
C LYS A 42 -25.81 -2.16 -3.55
N GLU A 43 -25.51 -3.45 -3.77
CA GLU A 43 -24.13 -3.96 -3.78
C GLU A 43 -23.31 -3.52 -5.00
N LYS A 44 -23.95 -3.03 -6.08
CA LYS A 44 -23.22 -2.50 -7.25
C LYS A 44 -22.50 -1.18 -6.96
N ASN A 45 -22.90 -0.42 -5.94
CA ASN A 45 -22.20 0.79 -5.54
C ASN A 45 -20.89 0.50 -4.80
N ASP A 46 -20.80 -0.60 -4.05
CA ASP A 46 -19.57 -0.99 -3.36
C ASP A 46 -18.46 -1.40 -4.35
N LYS A 47 -18.82 -2.09 -5.45
CA LYS A 47 -17.85 -2.48 -6.48
C LYS A 47 -17.16 -1.29 -7.17
N LYS A 48 -17.85 -0.16 -7.31
CA LYS A 48 -17.25 1.08 -7.88
C LYS A 48 -16.27 1.74 -6.91
N GLN A 49 -16.55 1.72 -5.60
CA GLN A 49 -15.63 2.22 -4.59
C GLN A 49 -14.36 1.37 -4.51
N THR A 50 -14.47 0.04 -4.56
CA THR A 50 -13.29 -0.86 -4.55
C THR A 50 -12.35 -0.61 -5.73
N ALA A 51 -12.89 -0.43 -6.95
CA ALA A 51 -12.08 -0.14 -8.14
C ALA A 51 -11.31 1.19 -8.03
N TYR A 52 -11.93 2.21 -7.44
CA TYR A 52 -11.28 3.51 -7.22
C TYR A 52 -10.14 3.43 -6.19
N TYR A 53 -10.31 2.66 -5.11
CA TYR A 53 -9.21 2.43 -4.15
C TYR A 53 -8.06 1.63 -4.77
N LEU A 54 -8.35 0.64 -5.61
CA LEU A 54 -7.32 -0.11 -6.35
C LEU A 54 -6.50 0.80 -7.27
N LEU A 55 -7.12 1.79 -7.90
CA LEU A 55 -6.38 2.79 -8.68
C LEU A 55 -5.42 3.60 -7.80
N PHE A 56 -5.82 4.00 -6.60
CA PHE A 56 -4.91 4.70 -5.69
C PHE A 56 -3.70 3.84 -5.28
N TYR A 57 -3.92 2.57 -4.94
CA TYR A 57 -2.82 1.64 -4.67
C TYR A 57 -1.91 1.47 -5.89
N PHE A 58 -2.49 1.35 -7.09
CA PHE A 58 -1.74 1.24 -8.34
C PHE A 58 -0.86 2.47 -8.59
N PHE A 59 -1.44 3.68 -8.49
CA PHE A 59 -0.69 4.92 -8.65
C PHE A 59 0.42 5.07 -7.60
N ASP A 60 0.16 4.72 -6.34
CA ASP A 60 1.17 4.76 -5.28
C ASP A 60 2.33 3.80 -5.59
N THR A 61 2.03 2.56 -6.00
CA THR A 61 3.08 1.60 -6.42
C THR A 61 3.88 2.05 -7.64
N LEU A 62 3.24 2.79 -8.56
CA LEU A 62 3.90 3.30 -9.76
C LEU A 62 5.02 4.29 -9.41
N LEU A 63 4.95 4.99 -8.27
CA LEU A 63 6.00 5.91 -7.83
C LEU A 63 7.37 5.22 -7.65
N ILE A 64 7.38 3.91 -7.35
CA ILE A 64 8.63 3.14 -7.17
C ILE A 64 9.47 3.09 -8.46
N LEU A 65 8.82 3.16 -9.64
CA LEU A 65 9.50 3.11 -10.94
C LEU A 65 10.14 4.45 -11.34
N PHE A 66 9.67 5.57 -10.81
CA PHE A 66 10.13 6.90 -11.23
C PHE A 66 11.62 7.14 -11.01
N PRO A 67 12.23 6.78 -9.86
CA PRO A 67 13.67 6.93 -9.67
C PRO A 67 14.47 6.19 -10.75
N VAL A 68 14.11 4.94 -11.07
CA VAL A 68 14.78 4.15 -12.12
C VAL A 68 14.70 4.88 -13.47
N LEU A 69 13.50 5.34 -13.86
CA LEU A 69 13.29 6.03 -15.13
C LEU A 69 14.10 7.33 -15.21
N LEU A 70 14.17 8.10 -14.12
CA LEU A 70 14.95 9.34 -14.08
C LEU A 70 16.44 9.11 -14.35
N PHE A 71 17.03 8.08 -13.74
CA PHE A 71 18.44 7.75 -13.96
C PHE A 71 18.72 7.20 -15.37
N GLN A 72 17.75 6.56 -16.01
CA GLN A 72 17.90 6.04 -17.38
C GLN A 72 17.73 7.11 -18.46
N ILE A 73 16.85 8.10 -18.23
CA ILE A 73 16.51 9.11 -19.25
C ILE A 73 17.54 10.24 -19.30
N THR A 74 18.13 10.60 -18.16
CA THR A 74 19.05 11.75 -18.09
C THR A 74 20.28 11.45 -17.25
N ASN A 75 21.42 11.99 -17.69
CA ASN A 75 22.68 11.94 -16.95
C ASN A 75 22.96 13.25 -16.18
N SER A 76 22.04 14.22 -16.22
CA SER A 76 22.21 15.49 -15.52
C SER A 76 21.82 15.35 -14.05
N ILE A 77 22.80 15.57 -13.16
CA ILE A 77 22.60 15.52 -11.71
C ILE A 77 21.50 16.46 -11.22
N VAL A 78 21.41 17.66 -11.79
CA VAL A 78 20.42 18.66 -11.38
C VAL A 78 19.00 18.15 -11.65
N ILE A 79 18.77 17.58 -12.83
CA ILE A 79 17.46 17.05 -13.22
C ILE A 79 17.11 15.81 -12.39
N GLN A 80 18.06 14.92 -12.14
CA GLN A 80 17.86 13.74 -11.30
C GLN A 80 17.47 14.13 -9.85
N VAL A 81 18.19 15.07 -9.24
CA VAL A 81 17.90 15.53 -7.87
C VAL A 81 16.53 16.21 -7.81
N ILE A 82 16.21 17.10 -8.75
CA ILE A 82 14.88 17.73 -8.82
C ILE A 82 13.79 16.67 -8.99
N GLY A 83 13.98 15.70 -9.88
CA GLY A 83 13.03 14.61 -10.12
C GLY A 83 12.83 13.72 -8.89
N ILE A 84 13.89 13.41 -8.15
CA ILE A 84 13.81 12.66 -6.88
C ILE A 84 13.02 13.47 -5.85
N VAL A 85 13.30 14.76 -5.70
CA VAL A 85 12.58 15.62 -4.76
C VAL A 85 11.09 15.65 -5.12
N LEU A 86 10.74 15.79 -6.40
CA LEU A 86 9.34 15.75 -6.86
C LEU A 86 8.68 14.40 -6.61
N THR A 87 9.41 13.30 -6.79
CA THR A 87 8.88 11.95 -6.55
C THR A 87 8.64 11.73 -5.05
N LEU A 88 9.55 12.20 -4.20
CA LEU A 88 9.42 12.11 -2.74
C LEU A 88 8.28 12.98 -2.21
N THR A 89 8.11 14.20 -2.73
CA THR A 89 6.98 15.05 -2.35
C THR A 89 5.64 14.45 -2.80
N ALA A 90 5.58 13.85 -3.99
CA ALA A 90 4.40 13.12 -4.45
C ALA A 90 4.07 11.93 -3.52
N ALA A 91 5.07 11.14 -3.12
CA ALA A 91 4.88 10.04 -2.17
C ALA A 91 4.39 10.54 -0.80
N LEU A 92 4.92 11.67 -0.29
CA LEU A 92 4.41 12.30 0.93
C LEU A 92 2.94 12.74 0.77
N VAL A 93 2.59 13.37 -0.35
CA VAL A 93 1.19 13.74 -0.62
C VAL A 93 0.30 12.50 -0.61
N MET A 94 0.72 11.40 -1.23
CA MET A 94 -0.03 10.13 -1.22
C MET A 94 -0.24 9.62 0.21
N THR A 95 0.75 9.69 1.10
CA THR A 95 0.54 9.31 2.52
C THR A 95 -0.52 10.16 3.21
N THR A 96 -0.58 11.47 2.93
CA THR A 96 -1.60 12.35 3.52
C THR A 96 -2.99 12.08 2.94
N VAL A 97 -3.07 11.72 1.66
CA VAL A 97 -4.31 11.32 0.98
C VAL A 97 -4.84 10.02 1.58
N PHE A 98 -3.99 9.00 1.73
CA PHE A 98 -4.35 7.71 2.34
C PHE A 98 -4.83 7.89 3.79
N LYS A 99 -4.23 8.82 4.53
CA LYS A 99 -4.69 9.16 5.89
C LYS A 99 -6.09 9.80 5.91
N ARG A 100 -6.49 10.54 4.86
CA ARG A 100 -7.82 11.17 4.78
C ARG A 100 -8.92 10.16 4.44
N TYR A 101 -8.61 9.10 3.69
CA TYR A 101 -9.57 8.07 3.31
C TYR A 101 -9.50 6.88 4.26
N LYS A 102 -10.46 6.73 5.17
CA LYS A 102 -10.50 5.63 6.16
C LYS A 102 -10.47 4.20 5.57
N ALA A 103 -10.84 4.04 4.31
CA ALA A 103 -10.80 2.74 3.60
C ALA A 103 -9.39 2.36 3.08
N LEU A 104 -8.46 3.31 3.03
CA LEU A 104 -7.09 3.09 2.59
C LEU A 104 -6.17 2.80 3.78
N GLN A 105 -5.24 1.85 3.61
CA GLN A 105 -4.27 1.51 4.64
C GLN A 105 -3.09 2.49 4.60
N GLU A 106 -3.04 3.41 5.57
CA GLU A 106 -1.91 4.37 5.72
C GLU A 106 -0.55 3.66 5.72
N SER A 107 -0.47 2.46 6.32
CA SER A 107 0.78 1.69 6.39
C SER A 107 1.37 1.32 5.04
N PHE A 108 0.53 1.15 4.01
CA PHE A 108 0.98 0.87 2.66
C PHE A 108 1.71 2.07 2.06
N ALA A 109 1.08 3.25 2.06
CA ALA A 109 1.68 4.46 1.50
C ALA A 109 2.96 4.89 2.24
N VAL A 110 3.00 4.71 3.57
CA VAL A 110 4.21 4.96 4.35
C VAL A 110 5.34 4.02 3.93
N MET A 111 5.04 2.74 3.71
CA MET A 111 6.02 1.77 3.22
C MET A 111 6.57 2.18 1.84
N ILE A 112 5.68 2.58 0.91
CA ILE A 112 6.09 3.03 -0.43
C ILE A 112 7.02 4.24 -0.35
N PHE A 113 6.67 5.23 0.47
CA PHE A 113 7.53 6.40 0.68
C PHE A 113 8.95 6.00 1.10
N PHE A 114 9.07 5.10 2.09
CA PHE A 114 10.36 4.61 2.56
C PHE A 114 11.12 3.83 1.48
N VAL A 115 10.44 2.99 0.70
CA VAL A 115 11.04 2.25 -0.43
C VAL A 115 11.57 3.21 -1.49
N VAL A 116 10.77 4.21 -1.90
CA VAL A 116 11.16 5.23 -2.88
C VAL A 116 12.36 6.03 -2.37
N PHE A 117 12.38 6.37 -1.08
CA PHE A 117 13.50 7.06 -0.45
C PHE A 117 14.79 6.24 -0.47
N LEU A 118 14.71 4.96 -0.08
CA LEU A 118 15.85 4.05 -0.14
C LEU A 118 16.38 3.92 -1.57
N PHE A 119 15.49 3.66 -2.54
CA PHE A 119 15.89 3.42 -3.92
C PHE A 119 16.51 4.67 -4.57
N SER A 120 15.88 5.83 -4.36
CA SER A 120 16.39 7.11 -4.88
C SER A 120 17.76 7.48 -4.31
N SER A 121 17.92 7.33 -2.99
CA SER A 121 19.18 7.67 -2.32
C SER A 121 20.28 6.65 -2.66
N MET A 122 19.95 5.37 -2.80
CA MET A 122 20.89 4.34 -3.26
C MET A 122 21.38 4.61 -4.68
N MET A 123 20.49 4.96 -5.62
CA MET A 123 20.89 5.28 -6.99
C MET A 123 21.79 6.52 -7.08
N LEU A 124 21.52 7.55 -6.26
CA LEU A 124 22.40 8.72 -6.17
C LEU A 124 23.79 8.34 -5.65
N LEU A 125 23.86 7.61 -4.53
CA LEU A 125 25.13 7.19 -3.94
C LEU A 125 25.94 6.32 -4.91
N ASN A 126 25.29 5.36 -5.56
CA ASN A 126 25.99 4.45 -6.47
C ASN A 126 26.52 5.16 -7.72
N ASN A 127 25.75 6.08 -8.33
CA ASN A 127 26.17 6.77 -9.55
C ASN A 127 27.20 7.89 -9.31
N TYR A 128 27.10 8.62 -8.19
CA TYR A 128 27.95 9.80 -7.96
C TYR A 128 29.10 9.57 -7.00
N VAL A 129 28.93 8.72 -5.97
CA VAL A 129 30.00 8.42 -5.01
C VAL A 129 30.78 7.19 -5.47
N GLY A 130 30.10 6.15 -5.97
CA GLY A 130 30.73 4.95 -6.51
C GLY A 130 31.49 4.10 -5.48
N ILE A 131 31.40 4.42 -4.18
CA ILE A 131 32.03 3.67 -3.10
C ILE A 131 31.01 2.70 -2.51
N ALA A 132 31.24 1.40 -2.75
CA ALA A 132 30.35 0.32 -2.32
C ALA A 132 30.10 0.36 -0.79
N TRP A 133 31.16 0.57 0.00
CA TRP A 133 31.08 0.67 1.47
C TRP A 133 30.11 1.73 1.97
N ILE A 134 30.15 2.93 1.37
CA ILE A 134 29.26 4.04 1.76
C ILE A 134 27.81 3.66 1.43
N THR A 135 27.60 3.01 0.29
CA THR A 135 26.26 2.53 -0.13
C THR A 135 25.72 1.48 0.85
N TYR A 136 26.54 0.53 1.29
CA TYR A 136 26.12 -0.46 2.29
C TYR A 136 25.83 0.17 3.66
N SER A 137 26.70 1.05 4.14
CA SER A 137 26.45 1.78 5.38
C SER A 137 25.14 2.58 5.31
N TRP A 138 24.86 3.19 4.15
CA TRP A 138 23.62 3.93 3.95
C TRP A 138 22.37 3.03 3.95
N ILE A 139 22.42 1.88 3.28
CA ILE A 139 21.33 0.89 3.29
C ILE A 139 21.09 0.41 4.73
N LEU A 140 22.15 0.14 5.50
CA LEU A 140 22.04 -0.28 6.89
C LEU A 140 21.34 0.78 7.76
N ILE A 141 21.73 2.05 7.65
CA ILE A 141 21.10 3.16 8.37
C ILE A 141 19.62 3.30 7.98
N ASN A 142 19.30 3.17 6.70
CA ASN A 142 17.91 3.21 6.22
C ASN A 142 17.09 2.06 6.79
N SER A 143 17.62 0.84 6.74
CA SER A 143 16.93 -0.36 7.26
C SER A 143 16.63 -0.25 8.75
N LEU A 144 17.60 0.24 9.54
CA LEU A 144 17.39 0.52 10.96
C LEU A 144 16.33 1.61 11.17
N SER A 145 16.33 2.65 10.35
CA SER A 145 15.31 3.70 10.41
C SER A 145 13.91 3.15 10.18
N TRP A 146 13.73 2.19 9.26
CA TRP A 146 12.43 1.55 9.01
C TRP A 146 11.96 0.73 10.22
N ILE A 147 12.86 -0.02 10.86
CA ILE A 147 12.55 -0.82 12.05
C ILE A 147 12.17 0.10 13.22
N LEU A 148 12.94 1.16 13.46
CA LEU A 148 12.67 2.14 14.51
C LEU A 148 11.32 2.84 14.27
N PHE A 149 11.11 3.37 13.07
CA PHE A 149 9.87 4.08 12.72
C PHE A 149 8.65 3.16 12.74
N GLY A 150 8.81 1.92 12.26
CA GLY A 150 7.80 0.88 12.35
C GLY A 150 7.43 0.53 13.79
N LYS A 151 8.41 0.51 14.72
CA LYS A 151 8.15 0.33 16.16
C LYS A 151 7.40 1.51 16.77
N PHE A 152 7.79 2.74 16.44
CA PHE A 152 7.10 3.94 16.93
C PHE A 152 5.66 4.04 16.42
N ARG A 153 5.40 3.66 15.17
CA ARG A 153 4.06 3.74 14.54
C ARG A 153 3.25 2.44 14.64
N LYS A 154 3.74 1.43 15.38
CA LYS A 154 3.15 0.08 15.51
C LYS A 154 2.83 -0.59 14.15
N GLN A 155 3.64 -0.30 13.13
CA GLN A 155 3.46 -0.86 11.78
C GLN A 155 4.35 -2.10 11.62
N PHE A 156 3.77 -3.28 11.79
CA PHE A 156 4.47 -4.55 11.69
C PHE A 156 5.07 -4.78 10.29
N PHE A 157 4.33 -4.45 9.23
CA PHE A 157 4.79 -4.62 7.84
C PHE A 157 6.09 -3.85 7.55
N LEU A 158 6.21 -2.61 8.04
CA LEU A 158 7.40 -1.79 7.84
C LEU A 158 8.62 -2.37 8.56
N GLN A 159 8.42 -2.95 9.75
CA GLN A 159 9.49 -3.64 10.49
C GLN A 159 9.97 -4.87 9.74
N VAL A 160 9.04 -5.72 9.29
CA VAL A 160 9.36 -6.93 8.53
C VAL A 160 10.13 -6.58 7.26
N ALA A 161 9.68 -5.57 6.50
CA ALA A 161 10.38 -5.09 5.32
C ALA A 161 11.82 -4.59 5.64
N GLY A 162 11.98 -3.85 6.73
CA GLY A 162 13.30 -3.40 7.19
C GLY A 162 14.22 -4.56 7.61
N VAL A 163 13.68 -5.63 8.20
CA VAL A 163 14.47 -6.84 8.51
C VAL A 163 14.85 -7.58 7.22
N PHE A 164 13.95 -7.69 6.25
CA PHE A 164 14.25 -8.28 4.94
C PHE A 164 15.41 -7.57 4.24
N ILE A 165 15.41 -6.23 4.24
CA ILE A 165 16.50 -5.44 3.64
C ILE A 165 17.83 -5.66 4.37
N LEU A 166 17.81 -5.78 5.71
CA LEU A 166 19.02 -6.15 6.47
C LEU A 166 19.56 -7.52 6.07
N ILE A 167 18.69 -8.53 5.92
CA ILE A 167 19.11 -9.86 5.50
C ILE A 167 19.76 -9.80 4.10
N ILE A 168 19.13 -9.10 3.16
CA ILE A 168 19.67 -8.90 1.81
C ILE A 168 21.05 -8.23 1.87
N LEU A 169 21.21 -7.21 2.71
CA LEU A 169 22.49 -6.53 2.88
C LEU A 169 23.58 -7.47 3.43
N VAL A 170 23.27 -8.30 4.42
CA VAL A 170 24.22 -9.28 4.96
C VAL A 170 24.67 -10.27 3.90
N ILE A 171 23.73 -10.76 3.08
CA ILE A 171 24.03 -11.66 1.97
C ILE A 171 24.93 -10.95 0.95
N MET A 172 24.59 -9.72 0.56
CA MET A 172 25.34 -8.95 -0.44
C MET A 172 26.78 -8.67 0.01
N VAL A 173 26.97 -8.31 1.28
CA VAL A 173 28.32 -8.12 1.86
C VAL A 173 29.06 -9.45 1.95
N GLY A 174 28.39 -10.53 2.38
CA GLY A 174 28.98 -11.86 2.48
C GLY A 174 29.53 -12.39 1.16
N PHE A 175 28.81 -12.18 0.06
CA PHE A 175 29.26 -12.55 -1.29
C PHE A 175 30.41 -11.70 -1.83
N GLN A 176 30.59 -10.46 -1.37
CA GLN A 176 31.70 -9.64 -1.84
C GLN A 176 33.05 -10.06 -1.23
N TYR A 177 33.02 -10.67 -0.05
CA TYR A 177 34.22 -11.09 0.69
C TYR A 177 34.67 -12.53 0.37
N PHE A 178 33.86 -13.28 -0.36
CA PHE A 178 34.09 -14.68 -0.70
C PHE A 178 34.31 -14.84 -2.20
#